data_AF-A0A7C0ZR80-F1
#
_entry.id   AF-A0A7C0ZR80-F1
#
_cell.length_a   1.000
_cell.length_b   1.000
_cell.length_c   1.000
_cell.angle_alpha   90.00
_cell.angle_beta   90.00
_cell.angle_gamma   90.00
#
_symmetry.space_group_name_H-M   'P 1'
#
loop_
_entity.id
_entity.type
_entity.pdbx_description
1 polymer ?
#
loop_
_entity_poly.entity_id
_entity_poly.type
_entity_poly.pdbx_seq_one_letter_code
_entity_poly.pdbx_strand_id
1 'polypeptide(L)'
;MAYKYPSEKIFVEALKAKFAGLDLADQKTKYVRAGFVQNARKREFQAAGMRVAEQRGIKQYDVNVHLGGMTLGQRQLVPYKLSTQPDIVEGDDLHYVNNPAMQQMWDDMKRTIIVGMDLAHETLEKRLGKEVTPESIAGYMEAVNHTMPGAAIVQEHMVETHPGLVDDCYVKMFTGDDELADEIDSQYVININDLFDKEGQNEKLKAAIGKTTWQAVHIPTIVVRCCDGGNTSRWSAMQIGMSFIAAYNMCAGEAAVAD
;
A
#
# COMPACT_ATOMS: atom_id res chain seq x y z
N MET A 1 7.74 8.53 -27.02
CA MET A 1 8.57 7.43 -27.57
C MET A 1 7.65 6.48 -28.33
N ALA A 2 7.80 6.37 -29.64
CA ALA A 2 7.08 5.36 -30.41
C ALA A 2 7.58 3.97 -29.99
N TYR A 3 6.73 3.14 -29.41
CA TYR A 3 7.04 1.74 -29.13
C TYR A 3 7.25 1.02 -30.46
N LYS A 4 8.52 0.85 -30.86
CA LYS A 4 8.88 -0.10 -31.91
C LYS A 4 8.59 -1.49 -31.34
N TYR A 5 7.58 -2.16 -31.88
CA TYR A 5 7.39 -3.58 -31.62
C TYR A 5 8.69 -4.31 -32.00
N PRO A 6 9.31 -5.09 -31.08
CA PRO A 6 10.44 -5.91 -31.45
C PRO A 6 10.02 -6.90 -32.54
N SER A 7 10.95 -7.20 -33.47
CA SER A 7 10.72 -8.18 -34.55
C SER A 7 10.44 -9.59 -34.01
N GLU A 8 10.84 -9.86 -32.77
CA GLU A 8 10.50 -11.07 -32.00
C GLU A 8 9.43 -10.71 -30.95
N LYS A 9 8.38 -11.54 -30.81
CA LYS A 9 7.33 -11.30 -29.82
C LYS A 9 7.95 -11.25 -28.41
N ILE A 10 7.55 -10.28 -27.59
CA ILE A 10 8.18 -9.96 -26.28
C ILE A 10 8.23 -11.16 -25.32
N PHE A 11 7.29 -12.10 -25.46
CA PHE A 11 7.26 -13.31 -24.63
C PHE A 11 8.32 -14.36 -25.00
N VAL A 12 8.96 -14.28 -26.16
CA VAL A 12 9.93 -15.30 -26.61
C VAL A 12 11.16 -15.31 -25.71
N GLU A 13 11.59 -14.16 -25.22
CA GLU A 13 12.66 -14.07 -24.22
C GLU A 13 12.30 -14.83 -22.93
N ALA A 14 11.07 -14.67 -22.45
CA ALA A 14 10.57 -15.40 -21.28
C ALA A 14 10.50 -16.91 -21.54
N LEU A 15 10.14 -17.34 -22.75
CA LEU A 15 10.12 -18.75 -23.13
C LEU A 15 11.53 -19.36 -23.18
N LYS A 16 12.50 -18.64 -23.75
CA LYS A 16 13.92 -19.06 -23.80
C LYS A 16 14.49 -19.25 -22.39
N ALA A 17 14.12 -18.38 -21.43
CA ALA A 17 14.51 -18.53 -20.04
C ALA A 17 13.80 -19.72 -19.35
N LYS A 18 12.48 -19.85 -19.54
CA LYS A 18 11.66 -20.92 -18.93
C LYS A 18 12.10 -22.32 -19.33
N PHE A 19 12.41 -22.49 -20.61
CA PHE A 19 12.75 -23.77 -21.23
C PHE A 19 14.20 -23.78 -21.71
N ALA A 20 15.10 -23.17 -20.92
CA ALA A 20 16.51 -23.06 -21.27
C ALA A 20 17.10 -24.42 -21.67
N GLY A 21 17.76 -24.45 -22.83
CA GLY A 21 18.34 -25.68 -23.40
C GLY A 21 17.36 -26.57 -24.17
N LEU A 22 16.09 -26.18 -24.31
CA LEU A 22 15.11 -26.86 -25.17
C LEU A 22 14.85 -26.08 -26.45
N ASP A 23 14.57 -26.80 -27.54
CA ASP A 23 14.01 -26.20 -28.75
C ASP A 23 12.53 -25.88 -28.51
N LEU A 24 12.19 -24.59 -28.58
CA LEU A 24 10.83 -24.10 -28.35
C LEU A 24 9.85 -24.54 -29.45
N ALA A 25 10.34 -24.99 -30.61
CA ALA A 25 9.51 -25.51 -31.70
C ALA A 25 9.24 -27.02 -31.60
N ASP A 26 9.95 -27.75 -30.73
CA ASP A 26 9.76 -29.19 -30.58
C ASP A 26 8.43 -29.51 -29.89
N GLN A 27 7.75 -30.55 -30.38
CA GLN A 27 6.50 -31.06 -29.82
C GLN A 27 6.72 -32.16 -28.78
N LYS A 28 7.97 -32.61 -28.61
CA LYS A 28 8.35 -33.66 -27.67
C LYS A 28 9.33 -33.12 -26.64
N THR A 29 9.26 -33.67 -25.42
CA THR A 29 10.23 -33.37 -24.37
C THR A 29 10.45 -34.59 -23.50
N LYS A 30 11.58 -34.65 -22.81
CA LYS A 30 11.93 -35.72 -21.88
C LYS A 30 11.61 -35.30 -20.44
N TYR A 31 10.80 -36.09 -19.77
CA TYR A 31 10.55 -35.92 -18.33
C TYR A 31 11.64 -36.62 -17.52
N VAL A 32 12.55 -35.84 -16.92
CA VAL A 32 13.63 -36.37 -16.06
C VAL A 32 13.09 -36.90 -14.73
N ARG A 33 11.93 -36.40 -14.28
CA ARG A 33 11.27 -36.82 -13.02
C ARG A 33 12.17 -36.69 -11.79
N ALA A 34 13.03 -35.67 -11.78
CA ALA A 34 13.91 -35.36 -10.65
C ALA A 34 13.12 -35.01 -9.38
N GLY A 35 11.82 -34.68 -9.49
CA GLY A 35 11.02 -34.30 -8.34
C GLY A 35 11.41 -32.90 -7.84
N PHE A 36 11.22 -32.65 -6.55
CA PHE A 36 11.41 -31.32 -5.98
C PHE A 36 12.89 -30.89 -5.96
N VAL A 37 13.83 -31.85 -6.04
CA VAL A 37 15.27 -31.59 -5.98
C VAL A 37 15.79 -30.77 -7.15
N GLN A 38 15.02 -30.57 -8.20
CA GLN A 38 15.39 -29.69 -9.32
C GLN A 38 15.28 -28.19 -8.97
N ASN A 39 14.50 -27.85 -7.95
CA ASN A 39 14.13 -26.46 -7.64
C ASN A 39 14.71 -26.03 -6.30
N ALA A 40 15.47 -24.92 -6.31
CA ALA A 40 16.14 -24.43 -5.10
C ALA A 40 15.16 -24.07 -3.99
N ARG A 41 14.04 -23.42 -4.33
CA ARG A 41 13.03 -22.99 -3.36
C ARG A 41 12.31 -24.17 -2.72
N LYS A 42 11.98 -25.22 -3.48
CA LYS A 42 11.38 -26.44 -2.90
C LYS A 42 12.33 -27.17 -1.94
N ARG A 43 13.64 -27.19 -2.23
CA ARG A 43 14.64 -27.77 -1.32
C ARG A 43 14.73 -26.97 -0.02
N GLU A 44 14.69 -25.64 -0.10
CA GLU A 44 14.63 -24.77 1.06
C GLU A 44 13.37 -25.01 1.90
N PHE A 45 12.19 -25.12 1.27
CA PHE A 45 10.92 -25.38 1.97
C PHE A 45 10.92 -26.71 2.71
N GLN A 46 11.48 -27.77 2.10
CA GLN A 46 11.64 -29.05 2.78
C GLN A 46 12.51 -28.91 4.04
N ALA A 47 13.64 -28.22 3.94
CA ALA A 47 14.54 -28.00 5.08
C ALA A 47 13.88 -27.15 6.18
N ALA A 48 13.15 -26.09 5.80
CA ALA A 48 12.40 -25.27 6.75
C ALA A 48 11.28 -26.05 7.44
N GLY A 49 10.53 -26.86 6.69
CA GLY A 49 9.45 -27.66 7.24
C GLY A 49 9.90 -28.71 8.23
N MET A 50 11.07 -29.32 7.99
CA MET A 50 11.71 -30.22 8.96
C MET A 50 12.03 -29.50 10.29
N ARG A 51 12.65 -28.31 10.23
CA ARG A 51 12.94 -27.51 11.44
C ARG A 51 11.68 -27.12 12.20
N VAL A 52 10.65 -26.66 11.49
CA VAL A 52 9.37 -26.28 12.11
C VAL A 52 8.69 -27.48 12.77
N ALA A 53 8.68 -28.63 12.09
CA ALA A 53 8.07 -29.85 12.63
C ALA A 53 8.77 -30.35 13.89
N GLU A 54 10.10 -30.28 13.93
CA GLU A 54 10.90 -30.58 15.11
C GLU A 54 10.62 -29.61 16.26
N GLN A 55 10.68 -28.30 15.99
CA GLN A 55 10.47 -27.25 17.00
C GLN A 55 9.08 -27.31 17.65
N ARG A 56 8.02 -27.59 16.88
CA ARG A 56 6.64 -27.59 17.39
C ARG A 56 6.11 -28.98 17.77
N GLY A 57 6.87 -30.05 17.52
CA GLY A 57 6.46 -31.43 17.78
C GLY A 57 5.31 -31.97 16.92
N ILE A 58 4.98 -31.30 15.79
CA ILE A 58 3.86 -31.67 14.90
C ILE A 58 4.33 -31.60 13.45
N LYS A 59 4.06 -32.67 12.67
CA LYS A 59 4.36 -32.73 11.22
C LYS A 59 3.90 -31.47 10.48
N GLN A 60 4.70 -31.02 9.52
CA GLN A 60 4.44 -29.81 8.71
C GLN A 60 4.71 -30.14 7.23
N TYR A 61 5.20 -29.18 6.45
CA TYR A 61 5.57 -29.35 5.04
C TYR A 61 6.53 -30.52 4.89
N ASP A 62 6.10 -31.50 4.09
CA ASP A 62 6.88 -32.68 3.72
C ASP A 62 6.53 -33.01 2.28
N VAL A 63 7.50 -32.89 1.38
CA VAL A 63 7.32 -33.14 -0.06
C VAL A 63 6.81 -34.55 -0.37
N ASN A 64 7.00 -35.51 0.53
CA ASN A 64 6.61 -36.91 0.33
C ASN A 64 5.12 -37.18 0.58
N VAL A 65 4.38 -36.24 1.16
CA VAL A 65 2.93 -36.43 1.39
C VAL A 65 2.11 -36.21 0.12
N HIS A 66 2.71 -35.60 -0.91
CA HIS A 66 2.02 -35.34 -2.17
C HIS A 66 1.70 -36.66 -2.90
N LEU A 67 0.41 -36.88 -3.18
CA LEU A 67 -0.14 -37.98 -3.99
C LEU A 67 0.54 -39.33 -3.71
N GLY A 68 0.47 -39.78 -2.44
CA GLY A 68 0.97 -41.11 -2.05
C GLY A 68 2.48 -41.30 -2.21
N GLY A 69 3.29 -40.25 -2.03
CA GLY A 69 4.75 -40.33 -2.15
C GLY A 69 5.31 -39.70 -3.44
N MET A 70 4.46 -39.35 -4.41
CA MET A 70 4.93 -38.72 -5.64
C MET A 70 5.20 -37.23 -5.44
N THR A 71 6.46 -36.87 -5.20
CA THR A 71 6.87 -35.47 -5.05
C THR A 71 6.56 -34.65 -6.31
N LEU A 72 6.23 -33.37 -6.13
CA LEU A 72 6.16 -32.37 -7.21
C LEU A 72 7.45 -32.34 -8.03
N GLY A 73 7.38 -31.90 -9.30
CA GLY A 73 8.57 -31.86 -10.19
C GLY A 73 8.75 -33.11 -11.05
N GLN A 74 7.67 -33.83 -11.36
CA GLN A 74 7.70 -34.88 -12.39
C GLN A 74 7.98 -34.31 -13.79
N ARG A 75 7.54 -33.07 -14.02
CA ARG A 75 7.94 -32.19 -15.13
C ARG A 75 8.89 -31.10 -14.64
N GLN A 76 9.45 -30.34 -15.57
CA GLN A 76 10.27 -29.17 -15.25
C GLN A 76 9.44 -28.16 -14.43
N LEU A 77 9.99 -27.74 -13.30
CA LEU A 77 9.54 -26.57 -12.54
C LEU A 77 10.25 -25.36 -13.15
N VAL A 78 9.49 -24.47 -13.79
CA VAL A 78 10.02 -23.37 -14.59
C VAL A 78 9.88 -22.04 -13.87
N PRO A 79 10.83 -21.11 -14.04
CA PRO A 79 10.72 -19.78 -13.47
C PRO A 79 9.73 -18.90 -14.25
N TYR A 80 9.47 -17.69 -13.76
CA TYR A 80 8.63 -16.69 -14.42
C TYR A 80 9.40 -15.39 -14.58
N LYS A 81 9.44 -14.88 -15.81
CA LYS A 81 9.86 -13.50 -16.09
C LYS A 81 8.73 -12.57 -15.70
N LEU A 82 9.03 -11.57 -14.87
CA LEU A 82 8.07 -10.51 -14.59
C LEU A 82 7.93 -9.63 -15.84
N SER A 83 6.70 -9.47 -16.33
CA SER A 83 6.43 -8.63 -17.50
C SER A 83 7.00 -7.23 -17.28
N THR A 84 7.60 -6.65 -18.31
CA THR A 84 8.28 -5.33 -18.29
C THR A 84 9.53 -5.21 -17.41
N GLN A 85 9.87 -6.24 -16.65
CA GLN A 85 11.05 -6.27 -15.77
C GLN A 85 12.09 -7.28 -16.29
N PRO A 86 13.37 -7.10 -15.92
CA PRO A 86 14.42 -8.06 -16.26
C PRO A 86 14.36 -9.33 -15.39
N ASP A 87 13.71 -9.26 -14.22
CA ASP A 87 13.76 -10.32 -13.21
C ASP A 87 13.06 -11.62 -13.64
N ILE A 88 13.73 -12.73 -13.34
CA ILE A 88 13.25 -14.09 -13.52
C ILE A 88 13.26 -14.77 -12.15
N VAL A 89 12.10 -15.17 -11.67
CA VAL A 89 11.91 -15.66 -10.31
C VAL A 89 11.24 -17.03 -10.29
N GLU A 90 11.40 -17.76 -9.19
CA GLU A 90 10.64 -18.99 -8.96
C GLU A 90 9.16 -18.65 -8.72
N GLY A 91 8.25 -19.50 -9.21
CA GLY A 91 6.81 -19.25 -9.05
C GLY A 91 6.35 -19.19 -7.59
N ASP A 92 7.05 -19.87 -6.69
CA ASP A 92 6.83 -19.83 -5.24
C ASP A 92 7.05 -18.44 -4.63
N ASP A 93 7.95 -17.64 -5.22
CA ASP A 93 8.29 -16.28 -4.77
C ASP A 93 7.21 -15.26 -5.20
N LEU A 94 6.27 -15.70 -6.04
CA LEU A 94 5.09 -14.95 -6.47
C LEU A 94 3.81 -15.33 -5.71
N HIS A 95 3.90 -16.26 -4.76
CA HIS A 95 2.81 -16.47 -3.81
C HIS A 95 2.80 -15.30 -2.82
N TYR A 96 1.66 -14.61 -2.64
CA TYR A 96 1.59 -13.37 -1.83
C TYR A 96 2.11 -13.55 -0.39
N VAL A 97 1.94 -14.72 0.23
CA VAL A 97 2.50 -15.03 1.56
C VAL A 97 4.03 -14.94 1.60
N ASN A 98 4.71 -15.26 0.49
CA ASN A 98 6.17 -15.22 0.37
C ASN A 98 6.68 -13.89 -0.22
N ASN A 99 5.77 -12.97 -0.55
CA ASN A 99 6.10 -11.74 -1.25
C ASN A 99 5.62 -10.52 -0.43
N PRO A 100 6.53 -9.84 0.30
CA PRO A 100 6.15 -8.70 1.13
C PRO A 100 5.64 -7.52 0.31
N ALA A 101 6.08 -7.35 -0.94
CA ALA A 101 5.57 -6.28 -1.81
C ALA A 101 4.09 -6.50 -2.17
N MET A 102 3.68 -7.75 -2.43
CA MET A 102 2.27 -8.07 -2.67
C MET A 102 1.40 -7.84 -1.42
N GLN A 103 1.93 -8.15 -0.24
CA GLN A 103 1.24 -7.87 1.03
C GLN A 103 1.11 -6.36 1.28
N GLN A 104 2.21 -5.62 1.13
CA GLN A 104 2.24 -4.18 1.36
C GLN A 104 1.35 -3.43 0.36
N MET A 105 1.29 -3.88 -0.91
CA MET A 105 0.36 -3.30 -1.90
C MET A 105 -1.10 -3.40 -1.41
N TRP A 106 -1.50 -4.54 -0.83
CA TRP A 106 -2.83 -4.68 -0.25
C TRP A 106 -3.02 -3.84 1.00
N ASP A 107 -2.02 -3.81 1.88
CA ASP A 107 -2.10 -3.04 3.13
C ASP A 107 -2.14 -1.52 2.85
N ASP A 108 -1.38 -1.01 1.88
CA ASP A 108 -1.41 0.40 1.43
C ASP A 108 -2.79 0.79 0.87
N MET A 109 -3.43 -0.07 0.08
CA MET A 109 -4.81 0.18 -0.35
C MET A 109 -5.79 0.16 0.81
N LYS A 110 -5.68 -0.86 1.68
CA LYS A 110 -6.61 -1.09 2.81
C LYS A 110 -6.52 0.01 3.87
N ARG A 111 -5.32 0.55 4.14
CA ARG A 111 -5.05 1.59 5.16
C ARG A 111 -5.30 3.01 4.67
N THR A 112 -5.74 3.18 3.43
CA THR A 112 -5.95 4.50 2.83
C THR A 112 -7.43 4.88 2.77
N ILE A 113 -7.75 6.12 3.11
CA ILE A 113 -9.07 6.73 2.90
C ILE A 113 -8.92 8.18 2.41
N ILE A 114 -9.90 8.64 1.63
CA ILE A 114 -10.01 10.03 1.20
C ILE A 114 -11.18 10.68 1.94
N VAL A 115 -10.94 11.84 2.55
CA VAL A 115 -11.96 12.59 3.29
C VAL A 115 -11.98 14.03 2.77
N GLY A 116 -13.16 14.58 2.50
CA GLY A 116 -13.30 15.98 2.09
C GLY A 116 -13.15 16.92 3.28
N MET A 117 -12.54 18.08 3.06
CA MET A 117 -12.33 19.09 4.11
C MET A 117 -13.35 20.23 4.05
N ASP A 118 -13.97 20.46 2.89
CA ASP A 118 -14.86 21.61 2.67
C ASP A 118 -16.05 21.65 3.65
N LEU A 119 -16.68 20.50 3.94
CA LEU A 119 -17.79 20.44 4.90
C LEU A 119 -17.34 20.75 6.34
N ALA A 120 -16.15 20.30 6.74
CA ALA A 120 -15.61 20.61 8.05
C ALA A 120 -15.27 22.11 8.16
N HIS A 121 -14.71 22.70 7.10
CA HIS A 121 -14.48 24.14 7.00
C HIS A 121 -15.79 24.93 7.09
N GLU A 122 -16.84 24.50 6.37
CA GLU A 122 -18.16 25.11 6.46
C GLU A 122 -18.76 25.03 7.87
N THR A 123 -18.55 23.92 8.60
CA THR A 123 -18.97 23.79 9.99
C THR A 123 -18.27 24.82 10.88
N LEU A 124 -16.96 25.00 10.72
CA LEU A 124 -16.19 26.00 11.46
C LEU A 124 -16.69 27.42 11.19
N GLU A 125 -16.91 27.77 9.92
CA GLU A 125 -17.38 29.10 9.52
C GLU A 125 -18.81 29.37 9.99
N LYS A 126 -19.74 28.44 9.74
CA LYS A 126 -21.17 28.65 9.99
C LYS A 126 -21.57 28.46 11.45
N ARG A 127 -21.02 27.46 12.14
CA ARG A 127 -21.41 27.14 13.52
C ARG A 127 -20.53 27.80 14.57
N LEU A 128 -19.25 28.03 14.26
CA LEU A 128 -18.28 28.55 15.24
C LEU A 128 -17.78 29.94 14.90
N GLY A 129 -18.13 30.50 13.72
CA GLY A 129 -17.69 31.82 13.30
C GLY A 129 -16.18 31.94 13.15
N LYS A 130 -15.50 30.82 12.87
CA LYS A 130 -14.04 30.78 12.68
C LYS A 130 -13.72 30.98 11.21
N GLU A 131 -12.69 31.75 10.93
CA GLU A 131 -12.17 31.93 9.58
C GLU A 131 -11.24 30.76 9.23
N VAL A 132 -11.38 30.22 8.01
CA VAL A 132 -10.49 29.19 7.47
C VAL A 132 -9.59 29.82 6.41
N THR A 133 -8.29 29.86 6.70
CA THR A 133 -7.24 30.40 5.83
C THR A 133 -6.20 29.32 5.51
N PRO A 134 -5.34 29.51 4.48
CA PRO A 134 -4.20 28.62 4.24
C PRO A 134 -3.32 28.44 5.48
N GLU A 135 -3.10 29.50 6.26
CA GLU A 135 -2.36 29.43 7.53
C GLU A 135 -3.04 28.51 8.55
N SER A 136 -4.36 28.62 8.73
CA SER A 136 -5.11 27.73 9.64
C SER A 136 -5.10 26.27 9.16
N ILE A 137 -5.15 26.05 7.85
CA ILE A 137 -5.06 24.71 7.24
C ILE A 137 -3.66 24.14 7.46
N ALA A 138 -2.61 24.94 7.32
CA ALA A 138 -1.24 24.50 7.61
C ALA A 138 -1.07 24.07 9.08
N GLY A 139 -1.62 24.85 10.03
CA GLY A 139 -1.65 24.46 11.44
C GLY A 139 -2.44 23.17 11.70
N TYR A 140 -3.56 22.97 11.01
CA TYR A 140 -4.29 21.70 11.02
C TYR A 140 -3.47 20.54 10.45
N MET A 141 -2.77 20.75 9.33
CA MET A 141 -1.95 19.72 8.68
C MET A 141 -0.79 19.26 9.56
N GLU A 142 -0.19 20.17 10.34
CA GLU A 142 0.79 19.81 11.38
C GLU A 142 0.13 18.99 12.50
N ALA A 143 -0.98 19.47 13.06
CA ALA A 143 -1.70 18.79 14.13
C ALA A 143 -2.16 17.37 13.74
N VAL A 144 -2.68 17.19 12.54
CA VAL A 144 -3.17 15.89 12.08
C VAL A 144 -2.03 14.92 11.78
N ASN A 145 -0.86 15.39 11.33
CA ASN A 145 0.29 14.50 11.15
C ASN A 145 0.93 14.09 12.49
N HIS A 146 0.75 14.87 13.57
CA HIS A 146 1.07 14.43 14.94
C HIS A 146 0.06 13.41 15.47
N THR A 147 -1.24 13.67 15.33
CA THR A 147 -2.26 12.82 15.96
C THR A 147 -2.57 11.55 15.16
N MET A 148 -2.49 11.57 13.82
CA MET A 148 -2.90 10.44 12.97
C MET A 148 -2.15 9.15 13.27
N PRO A 149 -0.84 9.15 13.55
CA PRO A 149 -0.11 7.95 13.97
C PRO A 149 -0.51 7.41 15.36
N GLY A 150 -1.25 8.18 16.17
CA GLY A 150 -1.75 7.78 17.49
C GLY A 150 -1.10 8.53 18.67
N ALA A 151 -0.79 9.82 18.50
CA ALA A 151 -0.30 10.70 19.57
C ALA A 151 -1.39 11.65 20.08
N ALA A 152 -1.26 12.10 21.33
CA ALA A 152 -2.25 12.92 21.99
C ALA A 152 -2.01 14.43 21.77
N ILE A 153 -3.08 15.22 21.70
CA ILE A 153 -3.00 16.68 21.49
C ILE A 153 -3.84 17.51 22.47
N VAL A 154 -4.68 16.88 23.30
CA VAL A 154 -5.57 17.59 24.24
C VAL A 154 -5.44 17.07 25.67
N GLN A 155 -5.66 15.77 25.88
CA GLN A 155 -5.74 15.20 27.21
C GLN A 155 -4.35 15.02 27.85
N GLU A 156 -4.26 15.30 29.14
CA GLU A 156 -3.08 14.98 29.97
C GLU A 156 -2.99 13.46 30.24
N HIS A 157 -1.78 12.96 30.50
CA HIS A 157 -1.49 11.58 30.91
C HIS A 157 -1.97 10.53 29.89
N MET A 158 -1.86 10.82 28.61
CA MET A 158 -2.13 9.86 27.54
C MET A 158 -0.95 8.92 27.33
N VAL A 159 -1.25 7.72 26.84
CA VAL A 159 -0.25 6.80 26.28
C VAL A 159 -0.34 6.88 24.76
N GLU A 160 0.80 6.76 24.09
CA GLU A 160 0.94 7.04 22.66
C GLU A 160 1.57 5.84 21.94
N THR A 161 1.36 5.77 20.63
CA THR A 161 2.08 4.79 19.79
C THR A 161 3.55 5.15 19.69
N HIS A 162 4.43 4.15 19.59
CA HIS A 162 5.86 4.39 19.37
C HIS A 162 6.07 4.84 17.91
N PRO A 163 6.65 6.03 17.62
CA PRO A 163 6.76 6.56 16.25
C PRO A 163 7.44 5.60 15.26
N GLY A 164 8.49 4.88 15.69
CA GLY A 164 9.17 3.86 14.86
C GLY A 164 8.35 2.60 14.54
N LEU A 165 7.10 2.47 15.00
CA LEU A 165 6.16 1.40 14.62
C LEU A 165 5.03 1.90 13.70
N VAL A 166 4.95 3.21 13.48
CA VAL A 166 3.86 3.89 12.77
C VAL A 166 4.41 4.99 11.83
N ASP A 167 5.65 4.85 11.39
CA ASP A 167 6.34 5.81 10.51
C ASP A 167 5.79 5.86 9.08
N ASP A 168 4.99 4.87 8.71
CA ASP A 168 4.27 4.79 7.45
C ASP A 168 2.93 5.55 7.45
N CYS A 169 2.52 6.10 8.61
CA CYS A 169 1.28 6.82 8.80
C CYS A 169 1.46 8.33 8.59
N TYR A 170 0.64 8.92 7.72
CA TYR A 170 0.65 10.36 7.46
C TYR A 170 -0.65 10.80 6.77
N VAL A 171 -0.84 12.13 6.71
CA VAL A 171 -1.92 12.77 5.97
C VAL A 171 -1.33 13.81 5.02
N LYS A 172 -1.75 13.73 3.76
CA LYS A 172 -1.54 14.81 2.78
C LYS A 172 -2.87 15.31 2.26
N MET A 173 -2.88 16.53 1.73
CA MET A 173 -4.02 17.12 1.06
C MET A 173 -3.78 17.29 -0.44
N PHE A 174 -4.86 17.34 -1.21
CA PHE A 174 -4.89 17.78 -2.60
C PHE A 174 -6.13 18.63 -2.84
N THR A 175 -6.02 19.57 -3.77
CA THR A 175 -7.11 20.48 -4.15
C THR A 175 -7.01 20.80 -5.63
N GLY A 176 -8.12 21.14 -6.26
CA GLY A 176 -8.12 21.70 -7.61
C GLY A 176 -7.94 23.23 -7.62
N ASP A 177 -7.79 23.86 -6.45
CA ASP A 177 -7.44 25.27 -6.33
C ASP A 177 -5.92 25.45 -6.23
N ASP A 178 -5.29 25.80 -7.36
CA ASP A 178 -3.82 25.97 -7.45
C ASP A 178 -3.33 27.06 -6.47
N GLU A 179 -4.11 28.13 -6.26
CA GLU A 179 -3.73 29.22 -5.33
C GLU A 179 -3.65 28.71 -3.89
N LEU A 180 -4.61 27.87 -3.48
CA LEU A 180 -4.56 27.24 -2.15
C LEU A 180 -3.39 26.24 -2.06
N ALA A 181 -3.16 25.44 -3.10
CA ALA A 181 -2.09 24.46 -3.09
C ALA A 181 -0.70 25.10 -2.95
N ASP A 182 -0.49 26.27 -3.56
CA ASP A 182 0.78 27.01 -3.53
C ASP A 182 1.07 27.66 -2.16
N GLU A 183 0.04 27.93 -1.36
CA GLU A 183 0.17 28.55 -0.02
C GLU A 183 0.38 27.54 1.10
N ILE A 184 0.10 26.25 0.86
CA ILE A 184 0.34 25.19 1.84
C ILE A 184 1.75 24.62 1.67
N ASP A 185 2.42 24.30 2.78
CA ASP A 185 3.73 23.65 2.73
C ASP A 185 3.66 22.35 1.90
N SER A 186 4.49 22.30 0.86
CA SER A 186 4.64 21.18 -0.08
C SER A 186 4.79 19.80 0.60
N GLN A 187 5.31 19.73 1.83
CA GLN A 187 5.40 18.47 2.56
C GLN A 187 4.02 17.83 2.78
N TYR A 188 2.98 18.64 2.91
CA TYR A 188 1.59 18.22 3.11
C TYR A 188 0.78 18.11 1.83
N VAL A 189 1.30 18.54 0.67
CA VAL A 189 0.53 18.61 -0.58
C VAL A 189 0.86 17.43 -1.51
N ILE A 190 -0.17 16.79 -2.05
CA ILE A 190 -0.08 15.95 -3.26
C ILE A 190 -0.35 16.89 -4.44
N ASN A 191 0.72 17.41 -5.04
CA ASN A 191 0.60 18.40 -6.10
C ASN A 191 0.14 17.73 -7.42
N ILE A 192 -1.07 18.06 -7.85
CA ILE A 192 -1.67 17.50 -9.08
C ILE A 192 -0.88 17.93 -10.31
N ASN A 193 -0.34 19.15 -10.34
CA ASN A 193 0.43 19.66 -11.47
C ASN A 193 1.76 18.92 -11.62
N ASP A 194 2.40 18.57 -10.50
CA ASP A 194 3.69 17.86 -10.51
C ASP A 194 3.54 16.37 -10.89
N LEU A 195 2.46 15.73 -10.47
CA LEU A 195 2.28 14.29 -10.64
C LEU A 195 1.58 13.90 -11.96
N PHE A 196 0.81 14.80 -12.56
CA PHE A 196 -0.08 14.49 -13.69
C PHE A 196 0.07 15.45 -14.89
N ASP A 197 1.29 15.74 -15.30
CA ASP A 197 1.60 16.67 -16.41
C ASP A 197 1.28 16.12 -17.82
N LYS A 198 1.18 14.80 -17.98
CA LYS A 198 1.02 14.16 -19.29
C LYS A 198 -0.36 14.40 -19.88
N GLU A 199 -0.39 14.89 -21.12
CA GLU A 199 -1.62 15.00 -21.94
C GLU A 199 -2.76 15.79 -21.24
N GLY A 200 -2.40 16.78 -20.42
CA GLY A 200 -3.35 17.60 -19.67
C GLY A 200 -4.15 16.80 -18.63
N GLN A 201 -3.57 15.74 -18.06
CA GLN A 201 -4.20 14.96 -17.00
C GLN A 201 -4.48 15.81 -15.76
N ASN A 202 -3.56 16.70 -15.39
CA ASN A 202 -3.74 17.67 -14.30
C ASN A 202 -4.99 18.53 -14.51
N GLU A 203 -5.16 19.14 -15.69
CA GLU A 203 -6.32 19.97 -16.01
C GLU A 203 -7.63 19.18 -15.93
N LYS A 204 -7.64 17.94 -16.40
CA LYS A 204 -8.82 17.06 -16.29
C LYS A 204 -9.15 16.71 -14.85
N LEU A 205 -8.14 16.43 -14.02
CA LEU A 205 -8.31 16.11 -12.61
C LEU A 205 -8.82 17.32 -11.84
N LYS A 206 -8.17 18.49 -11.98
CA LYS A 206 -8.58 19.74 -11.35
C LYS A 206 -10.00 20.16 -11.79
N ALA A 207 -10.34 20.02 -13.07
CA ALA A 207 -11.69 20.28 -13.56
C ALA A 207 -12.74 19.33 -12.98
N ALA A 208 -12.39 18.06 -12.72
CA ALA A 208 -13.31 17.07 -12.17
C ALA A 208 -13.57 17.27 -10.67
N ILE A 209 -12.55 17.66 -9.89
CA ILE A 209 -12.71 17.90 -8.45
C ILE A 209 -13.15 19.35 -8.15
N GLY A 210 -12.90 20.30 -9.06
CA GLY A 210 -13.14 21.72 -8.84
C GLY A 210 -12.26 22.30 -7.73
N LYS A 211 -12.64 23.45 -7.17
CA LYS A 211 -11.92 24.09 -6.05
C LYS A 211 -12.20 23.44 -4.68
N THR A 212 -12.43 22.12 -4.65
CA THR A 212 -12.67 21.37 -3.42
C THR A 212 -11.36 20.83 -2.83
N THR A 213 -11.33 20.67 -1.52
CA THR A 213 -10.13 20.26 -0.79
C THR A 213 -10.33 18.89 -0.13
N TRP A 214 -9.36 18.00 -0.34
CA TRP A 214 -9.43 16.61 0.10
C TRP A 214 -8.15 16.22 0.84
N GLN A 215 -8.27 15.34 1.83
CA GLN A 215 -7.15 14.70 2.49
C GLN A 215 -7.06 13.23 2.12
N ALA A 216 -5.87 12.79 1.73
CA ALA A 216 -5.46 11.40 1.63
C ALA A 216 -4.82 10.98 2.95
N VAL A 217 -5.54 10.12 3.69
CA VAL A 217 -5.12 9.62 4.99
C VAL A 217 -4.61 8.19 4.82
N HIS A 218 -3.41 7.93 5.31
CA HIS A 218 -2.86 6.59 5.39
C HIS A 218 -2.62 6.23 6.85
N ILE A 219 -3.45 5.36 7.42
CA ILE A 219 -3.27 4.91 8.81
C ILE A 219 -2.11 3.89 8.90
N PRO A 220 -1.60 3.55 10.09
CA PRO A 220 -0.44 2.68 10.20
C PRO A 220 -0.71 1.26 9.65
N THR A 221 0.25 0.68 8.91
CA THR A 221 0.16 -0.69 8.39
C THR A 221 -0.05 -1.70 9.52
N ILE A 222 0.63 -1.52 10.65
CA ILE A 222 0.48 -2.41 11.83
C ILE A 222 -0.97 -2.45 12.33
N VAL A 223 -1.69 -1.33 12.26
CA VAL A 223 -3.09 -1.26 12.69
C VAL A 223 -3.99 -2.11 11.79
N VAL A 224 -3.88 -1.99 10.47
CA VAL A 224 -4.74 -2.78 9.55
C VAL A 224 -4.34 -4.24 9.43
N ARG A 225 -3.15 -4.61 9.90
CA ARG A 225 -2.73 -6.02 10.07
C ARG A 225 -3.26 -6.63 11.38
N CYS A 226 -3.41 -5.83 12.43
CA CYS A 226 -4.00 -6.25 13.70
C CYS A 226 -5.54 -6.20 13.70
N CYS A 227 -6.13 -5.33 12.86
CA CYS A 227 -7.56 -5.13 12.73
C CYS A 227 -8.04 -5.52 11.31
N ASP A 228 -8.90 -4.71 10.69
CA ASP A 228 -9.40 -4.87 9.34
C ASP A 228 -9.49 -3.51 8.61
N GLY A 229 -9.97 -3.51 7.36
CA GLY A 229 -10.15 -2.28 6.58
C GLY A 229 -11.29 -1.38 7.07
N GLY A 230 -12.21 -1.89 7.90
CA GLY A 230 -13.24 -1.08 8.54
C GLY A 230 -12.66 -0.13 9.61
N ASN A 231 -11.46 -0.41 10.11
CA ASN A 231 -10.79 0.48 11.06
C ASN A 231 -10.26 1.76 10.40
N THR A 232 -9.94 1.74 9.10
CA THR A 232 -9.30 2.85 8.38
C THR A 232 -10.10 4.15 8.47
N SER A 233 -11.39 4.14 8.12
CA SER A 233 -12.21 5.35 8.18
C SER A 233 -12.49 5.80 9.61
N ARG A 234 -12.62 4.86 10.55
CA ARG A 234 -12.89 5.16 11.96
C ARG A 234 -11.69 5.82 12.62
N TRP A 235 -10.51 5.20 12.50
CA TRP A 235 -9.26 5.75 12.99
C TRP A 235 -9.01 7.14 12.40
N SER A 236 -9.14 7.26 11.08
CA SER A 236 -9.03 8.55 10.38
C SER A 236 -9.95 9.61 11.00
N ALA A 237 -11.24 9.33 11.16
CA ALA A 237 -12.21 10.29 11.69
C ALA A 237 -11.89 10.73 13.13
N MET A 238 -11.41 9.81 13.99
CA MET A 238 -11.05 10.16 15.37
C MET A 238 -9.90 11.18 15.40
N GLN A 239 -8.84 10.93 14.63
CA GLN A 239 -7.67 11.81 14.67
C GLN A 239 -7.92 13.13 13.92
N ILE A 240 -8.75 13.12 12.86
CA ILE A 240 -9.26 14.34 12.23
C ILE A 240 -10.02 15.20 13.24
N GLY A 241 -10.97 14.60 13.98
CA GLY A 241 -11.76 15.32 14.98
C GLY A 241 -10.89 15.94 16.07
N MET A 242 -9.93 15.19 16.61
CA MET A 242 -8.98 15.71 17.61
C MET A 242 -8.10 16.84 17.05
N SER A 243 -7.71 16.76 15.78
CA SER A 243 -6.90 17.78 15.13
C SER A 243 -7.69 19.06 14.86
N PHE A 244 -8.95 18.95 14.45
CA PHE A 244 -9.83 20.11 14.35
C PHE A 244 -10.04 20.79 15.70
N ILE A 245 -10.28 20.01 16.76
CA ILE A 245 -10.42 20.54 18.12
C ILE A 245 -9.21 21.39 18.51
N ALA A 246 -8.01 20.85 18.32
CA ALA A 246 -6.77 21.52 18.70
C ALA A 246 -6.43 22.70 17.78
N ALA A 247 -6.36 22.49 16.46
CA ALA A 247 -5.90 23.49 15.51
C ALA A 247 -6.82 24.72 15.45
N TYR A 248 -8.12 24.50 15.63
CA TYR A 248 -9.10 25.59 15.59
C TYR A 248 -9.53 26.06 16.98
N ASN A 249 -8.92 25.58 18.08
CA ASN A 249 -9.29 25.97 19.45
C ASN A 249 -10.80 25.82 19.71
N MET A 250 -11.34 24.63 19.41
CA MET A 250 -12.72 24.27 19.73
C MET A 250 -12.83 23.79 21.17
N CYS A 251 -14.03 23.77 21.74
CA CYS A 251 -14.25 23.03 22.97
C CYS A 251 -14.11 21.52 22.70
N ALA A 252 -13.32 20.83 23.53
CA ALA A 252 -13.06 19.39 23.38
C ALA A 252 -14.30 18.55 23.75
N GLY A 253 -15.24 18.43 22.80
CA GLY A 253 -16.48 17.67 22.95
C GLY A 253 -17.76 18.51 22.91
N GLU A 254 -17.80 19.61 22.15
CA GLU A 254 -19.03 20.36 21.91
C GLU A 254 -19.86 19.81 20.73
N ALA A 255 -21.11 20.26 20.59
CA ALA A 255 -22.03 19.76 19.58
C ALA A 255 -21.58 19.96 18.12
N ALA A 256 -20.68 20.92 17.86
CA ALA A 256 -20.11 21.13 16.53
C ALA A 256 -19.04 20.08 16.15
N VAL A 257 -18.48 19.34 17.12
CA VAL A 257 -17.51 18.25 16.87
C VAL A 257 -18.18 17.02 16.25
N ALA A 258 -19.49 16.87 16.43
CA ALA A 258 -20.25 15.73 15.92
C ALA A 258 -20.65 15.86 14.44
N ASP A 259 -20.59 17.08 13.89
CA ASP A 259 -20.83 17.37 12.47
C ASP A 259 -19.60 17.03 11.63
#